data_AF-H6BZQ0-F1
#
_entry.id   AF-H6BZQ0-F1
#
_cell.length_a   1.000
_cell.length_b   1.000
_cell.length_c   1.000
_cell.angle_alpha   90.00
_cell.angle_beta   90.00
_cell.angle_gamma   90.00
#
_symmetry.space_group_name_H-M   'P 1'
#
loop_
_entity.id
_entity.type
_entity.pdbx_description
1 polymer ?
#
loop_
_entity_poly.entity_id
_entity_poly.type
_entity_poly.pdbx_seq_one_letter_code
_entity_poly.pdbx_strand_id
1 'polypeptide(L)'
;MRQCHRQKNQGVDNLWFEKRWRAHLSRHEQRNVAALSHYDDIMSTCDDLLDVPGLRKDWRLTTWHKILSMRIDEYILNYLTSMKNFWYGIVQGDSEALQKVDEATVKALELMAPGACRVDARTLHCQLDSGHIFGAFNGREREEIWVRVLDFTSDRLVPTFSSFFEDLNWFKHPIDCVRRLIHLGPRETIVSALGRMFSDLNQQAGYCVIQRSEHTFVSAPGNRANRLDWGIRQIFISAMRNYPDMAPRPKKRDLLAKPKTKEADTTGLFEFAVLAHRLGFESPEIHELMDSPPPLSASKEHVTFVDDANPDTKVKRCGTPYGKHHQKDRRLLFLENLHNASIQELGEMSSWFVRRSSYLAFFGKLARTFPLGVVTGTANSEQARETVQKEDRRQAALSAREGLEQHRTVRKTGKSRPSAPSKSYSSSLAQNFRYLELNLIRKCMRRLKRIEDLVRRCSKKWNKRTLCRARKRGMPKSNTVA
;
A
#
# COMPACT_ATOMS: atom_id res chain seq x y z
N MET A 1 -13.10 1.03 -21.17
CA MET A 1 -12.13 2.08 -21.57
C MET A 1 -10.71 1.53 -21.67
N ARG A 2 -9.96 1.38 -20.56
CA ARG A 2 -8.55 0.94 -20.60
C ARG A 2 -8.34 -0.49 -21.15
N GLN A 3 -9.22 -1.43 -20.81
CA GLN A 3 -9.23 -2.76 -21.45
C GLN A 3 -9.41 -2.70 -22.98
N CYS A 4 -10.31 -1.85 -23.48
CA CYS A 4 -10.50 -1.62 -24.93
C CYS A 4 -9.26 -1.01 -25.60
N HIS A 5 -8.35 -0.40 -24.82
CA HIS A 5 -7.05 0.08 -25.27
C HIS A 5 -6.00 -1.04 -25.25
N ARG A 6 -6.00 -1.93 -24.24
CA ARG A 6 -5.14 -3.15 -24.20
C ARG A 6 -5.45 -4.10 -25.37
N GLN A 7 -6.73 -4.38 -25.63
CA GLN A 7 -7.18 -5.26 -26.72
C GLN A 7 -6.90 -4.70 -28.12
N LYS A 8 -6.70 -3.38 -28.26
CA LYS A 8 -6.37 -2.71 -29.53
C LYS A 8 -4.89 -2.37 -29.59
N ASN A 9 -4.08 -3.41 -29.77
CA ASN A 9 -2.63 -3.33 -29.96
C ASN A 9 -2.25 -2.75 -31.35
N GLN A 10 -2.74 -1.56 -31.67
CA GLN A 10 -2.43 -0.83 -32.90
C GLN A 10 -2.10 0.62 -32.57
N GLY A 11 -0.91 1.07 -33.00
CA GLY A 11 -0.32 2.37 -32.67
C GLY A 11 -0.97 3.58 -33.33
N VAL A 12 -2.28 3.77 -33.11
CA VAL A 12 -3.01 4.99 -33.45
C VAL A 12 -3.20 5.80 -32.18
N ASP A 13 -2.84 7.07 -32.24
CA ASP A 13 -2.90 8.01 -31.11
C ASP A 13 -4.34 8.17 -30.59
N ASN A 14 -4.65 7.46 -29.49
CA ASN A 14 -6.01 7.15 -29.05
C ASN A 14 -6.71 8.29 -28.31
N LEU A 15 -6.13 9.49 -28.29
CA LEU A 15 -6.67 10.70 -27.63
C LEU A 15 -8.15 10.98 -27.98
N TRP A 16 -8.61 10.64 -29.19
CA TRP A 16 -10.03 10.77 -29.57
C TRP A 16 -10.93 9.76 -28.86
N PHE A 17 -10.55 8.48 -28.84
CA PHE A 17 -11.30 7.43 -28.11
C PHE A 17 -11.28 7.72 -26.61
N GLU A 18 -10.15 8.16 -26.07
CA GLU A 18 -10.03 8.52 -24.66
C GLU A 18 -10.98 9.68 -24.31
N LYS A 19 -10.97 10.76 -25.10
CA LYS A 19 -11.91 11.89 -24.94
C LYS A 19 -13.37 11.45 -25.06
N ARG A 20 -13.70 10.58 -26.02
CA ARG A 20 -15.06 10.05 -26.20
C ARG A 20 -15.52 9.24 -24.99
N TRP A 21 -14.68 8.38 -24.42
CA TRP A 21 -15.03 7.63 -23.21
C TRP A 21 -15.07 8.54 -21.96
N ARG A 22 -14.17 9.52 -21.82
CA ARG A 22 -14.23 10.52 -20.75
C ARG A 22 -15.52 11.36 -20.79
N ALA A 23 -16.07 11.64 -21.97
CA ALA A 23 -17.32 12.38 -22.11
C ALA A 23 -18.56 11.66 -21.54
N HIS A 24 -18.52 10.33 -21.38
CA HIS A 24 -19.59 9.56 -20.74
C HIS A 24 -19.48 9.53 -19.20
N LEU A 25 -18.35 9.98 -18.63
CA LEU A 25 -18.14 10.09 -17.18
C LEU A 25 -18.64 11.44 -16.68
N SER A 26 -19.21 11.45 -15.46
CA SER A 26 -19.55 12.71 -14.79
C SER A 26 -18.31 13.58 -14.53
N ARG A 27 -18.50 14.89 -14.32
CA ARG A 27 -17.40 15.81 -13.97
C ARG A 27 -16.61 15.37 -12.73
N HIS A 28 -17.26 14.68 -11.79
CA HIS A 28 -16.60 14.12 -10.60
C HIS A 28 -15.70 12.93 -10.96
N GLU A 29 -16.21 11.98 -11.74
CA GLU A 29 -15.45 10.82 -12.18
C GLU A 29 -14.28 11.20 -13.09
N GLN A 30 -14.45 12.17 -13.98
CA GLN A 30 -13.36 12.69 -14.82
C GLN A 30 -12.21 13.24 -13.96
N ARG A 31 -12.51 13.95 -12.85
CA ARG A 31 -11.50 14.41 -11.88
C ARG A 31 -10.85 13.24 -11.16
N ASN A 32 -11.60 12.21 -10.76
CA ASN A 32 -11.03 11.04 -10.10
C ASN A 32 -10.08 10.27 -11.03
N VAL A 33 -10.44 10.09 -12.31
CA VAL A 33 -9.53 9.48 -13.32
C VAL A 33 -8.27 10.33 -13.53
N ALA A 34 -8.40 11.66 -13.55
CA ALA A 34 -7.25 12.55 -13.67
C ALA A 34 -6.36 12.58 -12.42
N ALA A 35 -6.94 12.43 -11.22
CA ALA A 35 -6.17 12.26 -9.98
C ALA A 35 -5.42 10.92 -9.99
N LEU A 36 -6.14 9.84 -10.34
CA LEU A 36 -5.60 8.48 -10.44
C LEU A 36 -4.45 8.34 -11.45
N SER A 37 -4.49 9.06 -12.57
CA SER A 37 -3.40 9.04 -13.57
C SER A 37 -2.09 9.71 -13.12
N HIS A 38 -1.95 10.06 -11.84
CA HIS A 38 -0.68 10.45 -11.20
C HIS A 38 -0.10 9.32 -10.31
N TYR A 39 -0.78 8.18 -10.21
CA TYR A 39 -0.40 7.02 -9.40
C TYR A 39 -0.23 5.80 -10.32
N ASP A 40 0.87 5.79 -11.07
CA ASP A 40 1.09 4.84 -12.17
C ASP A 40 1.06 3.37 -11.70
N ASP A 41 1.66 3.04 -10.55
CA ASP A 41 1.69 1.67 -10.01
C ASP A 41 0.30 1.17 -9.60
N ILE A 42 -0.48 2.01 -8.91
CA ILE A 42 -1.88 1.72 -8.54
C ILE A 42 -2.71 1.52 -9.80
N MET A 43 -2.54 2.37 -10.81
CA MET A 43 -3.29 2.27 -12.05
C MET A 43 -2.90 1.07 -12.90
N SER A 44 -1.62 0.72 -12.95
CA SER A 44 -1.14 -0.49 -13.63
C SER A 44 -1.74 -1.75 -12.99
N THR A 45 -1.72 -1.82 -11.65
CA THR A 45 -2.29 -2.95 -10.90
C THR A 45 -3.81 -3.04 -11.03
N CYS A 46 -4.52 -1.90 -11.03
CA CYS A 46 -5.95 -1.86 -11.34
C CYS A 46 -6.25 -2.30 -12.78
N ASP A 47 -5.41 -1.96 -13.75
CA ASP A 47 -5.59 -2.36 -15.15
C ASP A 47 -5.36 -3.87 -15.35
N ASP A 48 -4.44 -4.49 -14.60
CA ASP A 48 -4.24 -5.96 -14.60
C ASP A 48 -5.45 -6.69 -14.00
N LEU A 49 -6.12 -6.11 -13.01
CA LEU A 49 -7.36 -6.65 -12.47
C LEU A 49 -8.55 -6.56 -13.45
N LEU A 50 -8.45 -5.76 -14.53
CA LEU A 50 -9.46 -5.76 -15.60
C LEU A 50 -9.44 -7.04 -16.43
N ASP A 51 -8.35 -7.81 -16.39
CA ASP A 51 -8.24 -9.05 -17.15
C ASP A 51 -9.15 -10.15 -16.57
N VAL A 52 -9.68 -9.99 -15.36
CA VAL A 52 -10.75 -10.83 -14.78
C VAL A 52 -12.13 -10.18 -15.01
N PRO A 53 -13.04 -10.74 -15.84
CA PRO A 53 -14.36 -10.14 -16.08
C PRO A 53 -15.22 -9.98 -14.84
N GLY A 54 -15.30 -11.01 -13.99
CA GLY A 54 -16.18 -11.00 -12.82
C GLY A 54 -15.88 -9.90 -11.79
N LEU A 55 -14.64 -9.42 -11.70
CA LEU A 55 -14.27 -8.33 -10.77
C LEU A 55 -14.83 -6.96 -11.18
N ARG A 56 -15.20 -6.75 -12.45
CA ARG A 56 -15.47 -5.41 -13.00
C ARG A 56 -16.73 -4.74 -12.42
N LYS A 57 -17.69 -5.52 -11.92
CA LYS A 57 -19.00 -5.02 -11.42
C LYS A 57 -18.86 -4.13 -10.19
N ASP A 58 -18.03 -4.52 -9.23
CA ASP A 58 -17.91 -3.82 -7.95
C ASP A 58 -16.95 -2.62 -7.99
N TRP A 59 -16.53 -2.17 -9.18
CA TRP A 59 -15.62 -1.03 -9.35
C TRP A 59 -16.28 0.33 -9.03
N ARG A 60 -15.85 0.97 -7.94
CA ARG A 60 -16.41 2.25 -7.44
C ARG A 60 -15.53 3.46 -7.79
N LEU A 61 -15.53 3.88 -9.06
CA LEU A 61 -14.72 5.04 -9.54
C LEU A 61 -14.94 6.33 -8.72
N THR A 62 -16.15 6.54 -8.22
CA THR A 62 -16.54 7.70 -7.41
C THR A 62 -15.85 7.75 -6.05
N THR A 63 -15.36 6.62 -5.52
CA THR A 63 -14.75 6.51 -4.18
C THR A 63 -13.26 6.90 -4.16
N TRP A 64 -12.56 6.80 -5.29
CA TRP A 64 -11.10 6.94 -5.33
C TRP A 64 -10.53 8.26 -4.82
N HIS A 65 -11.24 9.39 -4.95
CA HIS A 65 -10.80 10.64 -4.33
C HIS A 65 -10.65 10.54 -2.80
N LYS A 66 -11.48 9.73 -2.14
CA LYS A 66 -11.35 9.45 -0.69
C LYS A 66 -10.12 8.59 -0.41
N ILE A 67 -9.90 7.56 -1.23
CA ILE A 67 -8.79 6.60 -1.11
C ILE A 67 -7.44 7.32 -1.26
N LEU A 68 -7.27 8.10 -2.33
CA LEU A 68 -6.05 8.89 -2.55
C LEU A 68 -5.84 9.98 -1.47
N SER A 69 -6.91 10.43 -0.80
CA SER A 69 -6.79 11.32 0.37
C SER A 69 -6.38 10.61 1.66
N MET A 70 -6.32 9.27 1.68
CA MET A 70 -5.81 8.50 2.83
C MET A 70 -4.29 8.54 2.91
N ARG A 71 -3.58 8.60 1.75
CA ARG A 71 -2.10 8.73 1.65
C ARG A 71 -1.37 7.53 2.25
N ILE A 72 -1.79 6.36 1.82
CA ILE A 72 -1.36 5.01 2.26
C ILE A 72 -1.09 4.14 1.02
N ASP A 73 -0.44 4.74 0.03
CA ASP A 73 -0.41 4.27 -1.34
C ASP A 73 0.28 2.90 -1.44
N GLU A 74 1.23 2.64 -0.55
CA GLU A 74 1.91 1.37 -0.34
C GLU A 74 0.95 0.25 0.07
N TYR A 75 0.04 0.52 1.02
CA TYR A 75 -0.93 -0.46 1.52
C TYR A 75 -2.09 -0.68 0.54
N ILE A 76 -2.47 0.36 -0.21
CA ILE A 76 -3.42 0.24 -1.33
C ILE A 76 -2.83 -0.69 -2.40
N LEU A 77 -1.58 -0.44 -2.80
CA LEU A 77 -0.89 -1.24 -3.80
C LEU A 77 -0.72 -2.70 -3.34
N ASN A 78 -0.39 -2.93 -2.06
CA ASN A 78 -0.30 -4.29 -1.50
C ASN A 78 -1.65 -5.03 -1.53
N TYR A 79 -2.78 -4.38 -1.20
CA TYR A 79 -4.10 -5.03 -1.26
C TYR A 79 -4.47 -5.41 -2.70
N LEU A 80 -4.30 -4.47 -3.65
CA LEU A 80 -4.55 -4.73 -5.07
C LEU A 80 -3.62 -5.82 -5.63
N THR A 81 -2.37 -5.87 -5.17
CA THR A 81 -1.40 -6.91 -5.53
C THR A 81 -1.81 -8.26 -4.95
N SER A 82 -2.25 -8.32 -3.68
CA SER A 82 -2.79 -9.56 -3.09
C SER A 82 -4.05 -10.03 -3.83
N MET A 83 -4.88 -9.11 -4.33
CA MET A 83 -6.03 -9.42 -5.17
C MET A 83 -5.61 -10.03 -6.50
N LYS A 84 -4.65 -9.39 -7.20
CA LYS A 84 -4.09 -9.90 -8.46
C LYS A 84 -3.48 -11.29 -8.26
N ASN A 85 -2.67 -11.47 -7.22
CA ASN A 85 -1.99 -12.73 -6.93
C ASN A 85 -2.98 -13.88 -6.68
N PHE A 86 -4.11 -13.63 -6.02
CA PHE A 86 -5.17 -14.63 -5.88
C PHE A 86 -5.75 -15.03 -7.25
N TRP A 87 -6.30 -14.07 -7.99
CA TRP A 87 -7.05 -14.37 -9.21
C TRP A 87 -6.18 -14.91 -10.34
N TYR A 88 -4.93 -14.41 -10.49
CA TYR A 88 -3.96 -14.99 -11.41
C TYR A 88 -3.47 -16.36 -10.91
N GLY A 89 -3.22 -16.52 -9.61
CA GLY A 89 -2.69 -17.75 -9.02
C GLY A 89 -3.60 -18.97 -9.22
N ILE A 90 -4.91 -18.82 -9.03
CA ILE A 90 -5.86 -19.93 -9.17
C ILE A 90 -5.97 -20.47 -10.62
N VAL A 91 -5.55 -19.69 -11.62
CA VAL A 91 -5.46 -20.12 -13.04
C VAL A 91 -4.03 -20.06 -13.60
N GLN A 92 -3.01 -20.06 -12.73
CA GLN A 92 -1.59 -20.05 -13.09
C GLN A 92 -1.15 -18.92 -14.05
N GLY A 93 -1.90 -17.81 -14.09
CA GLY A 93 -1.65 -16.66 -14.96
C GLY A 93 -2.08 -16.83 -16.42
N ASP A 94 -2.82 -17.89 -16.77
CA ASP A 94 -3.38 -18.03 -18.11
C ASP A 94 -4.42 -16.94 -18.40
N SER A 95 -4.14 -16.12 -19.43
CA SER A 95 -4.98 -15.02 -19.89
C SER A 95 -6.34 -15.48 -20.42
N GLU A 96 -6.41 -16.66 -21.06
CA GLU A 96 -7.67 -17.20 -21.57
C GLU A 96 -8.53 -17.74 -20.43
N ALA A 97 -7.95 -18.49 -19.49
CA ALA A 97 -8.62 -18.86 -18.24
C ALA A 97 -9.11 -17.65 -17.43
N LEU A 98 -8.33 -16.56 -17.35
CA LEU A 98 -8.79 -15.33 -16.68
C LEU A 98 -10.07 -14.75 -17.33
N GLN A 99 -10.25 -14.85 -18.65
CA GLN A 99 -11.51 -14.44 -19.31
C GLN A 99 -12.69 -15.38 -19.02
N LYS A 100 -12.45 -16.63 -18.61
CA LYS A 100 -13.50 -17.60 -18.21
C LYS A 100 -14.06 -17.33 -16.80
N VAL A 101 -13.40 -16.48 -15.99
CA VAL A 101 -13.83 -16.16 -14.62
C VAL A 101 -14.95 -15.12 -14.63
N ASP A 102 -16.19 -15.61 -14.48
CA ASP A 102 -17.42 -14.82 -14.52
C ASP A 102 -17.77 -14.14 -13.19
N GLU A 103 -18.81 -13.31 -13.24
CA GLU A 103 -19.33 -12.55 -12.09
C GLU A 103 -19.91 -13.46 -11.00
N ALA A 104 -20.58 -14.54 -11.38
CA ALA A 104 -21.19 -15.48 -10.43
C ALA A 104 -20.12 -16.20 -9.59
N THR A 105 -19.06 -16.66 -10.25
CA THR A 105 -17.87 -17.26 -9.64
C THR A 105 -17.18 -16.28 -8.69
N VAL A 106 -16.94 -15.04 -9.12
CA VAL A 106 -16.36 -14.00 -8.25
C VAL A 106 -17.25 -13.74 -7.04
N LYS A 107 -18.58 -13.65 -7.24
CA LYS A 107 -19.50 -13.31 -6.14
C LYS A 107 -19.71 -14.45 -5.14
N ALA A 108 -19.66 -15.70 -5.59
CA ALA A 108 -19.71 -16.87 -4.72
C ALA A 108 -18.44 -17.02 -3.90
N LEU A 109 -17.27 -16.73 -4.48
CA LEU A 109 -15.97 -16.82 -3.79
C LEU A 109 -15.70 -15.62 -2.87
N GLU A 110 -16.26 -14.44 -3.14
CA GLU A 110 -16.07 -13.22 -2.36
C GLU A 110 -16.19 -13.46 -0.84
N LEU A 111 -15.14 -13.10 -0.10
CA LEU A 111 -15.09 -13.24 1.36
C LEU A 111 -15.25 -14.67 1.88
N MET A 112 -15.03 -15.69 1.05
CA MET A 112 -14.93 -17.09 1.48
C MET A 112 -13.47 -17.46 1.77
N ALA A 113 -13.25 -18.49 2.59
CA ALA A 113 -11.94 -19.13 2.72
C ALA A 113 -12.09 -20.66 2.86
N PRO A 114 -12.41 -21.38 1.77
CA PRO A 114 -12.60 -22.83 1.83
C PRO A 114 -11.36 -23.61 2.27
N GLY A 115 -10.14 -23.09 2.07
CA GLY A 115 -8.91 -23.68 2.59
C GLY A 115 -8.73 -23.58 4.11
N ALA A 116 -9.50 -22.73 4.78
CA ALA A 116 -9.45 -22.51 6.21
C ALA A 116 -10.77 -22.80 6.95
N CYS A 117 -11.91 -22.80 6.26
CA CYS A 117 -13.25 -22.88 6.86
C CYS A 117 -14.08 -24.01 6.22
N ARG A 118 -14.48 -25.00 7.04
CA ARG A 118 -15.19 -26.21 6.60
C ARG A 118 -16.58 -25.93 6.03
N VAL A 119 -17.29 -24.96 6.61
CA VAL A 119 -18.59 -24.52 6.07
C VAL A 119 -18.41 -23.89 4.69
N ASP A 120 -17.41 -23.03 4.51
CA ASP A 120 -17.13 -22.40 3.21
C ASP A 120 -16.72 -23.45 2.16
N ALA A 121 -15.87 -24.41 2.54
CA ALA A 121 -15.44 -25.52 1.70
C ALA A 121 -16.63 -26.32 1.16
N ARG A 122 -17.52 -26.78 2.05
CA ARG A 122 -18.73 -27.54 1.67
C ARG A 122 -19.65 -26.71 0.79
N THR A 123 -19.92 -25.45 1.14
CA THR A 123 -20.83 -24.58 0.39
C THR A 123 -20.33 -24.30 -1.03
N LEU A 124 -19.02 -24.14 -1.21
CA LEU A 124 -18.41 -23.89 -2.52
C LEU A 124 -18.22 -25.17 -3.35
N HIS A 125 -17.86 -26.30 -2.72
CA HIS A 125 -17.70 -27.58 -3.42
C HIS A 125 -19.00 -28.00 -4.13
N CYS A 126 -20.15 -27.95 -3.45
CA CYS A 126 -21.44 -28.26 -4.08
C CYS A 126 -21.77 -27.34 -5.28
N GLN A 127 -21.30 -26.09 -5.28
CA GLN A 127 -21.44 -25.17 -6.41
C GLN A 127 -20.46 -25.47 -7.55
N LEU A 128 -19.29 -26.03 -7.24
CA LEU A 128 -18.27 -26.44 -8.21
C LEU A 128 -18.70 -27.72 -8.95
N ASP A 129 -19.17 -28.72 -8.20
CA ASP A 129 -19.71 -29.99 -8.71
C ASP A 129 -20.86 -29.74 -9.70
N SER A 130 -21.80 -28.88 -9.29
CA SER A 130 -22.96 -28.49 -10.11
C SER A 130 -22.65 -27.46 -11.19
N GLY A 131 -21.41 -26.94 -11.26
CA GLY A 131 -20.96 -25.98 -12.27
C GLY A 131 -21.53 -24.57 -12.17
N HIS A 132 -22.10 -24.20 -11.01
CA HIS A 132 -22.54 -22.83 -10.72
C HIS A 132 -21.36 -21.86 -10.54
N ILE A 133 -20.20 -22.37 -10.10
CA ILE A 133 -18.93 -21.63 -10.13
C ILE A 133 -17.95 -22.30 -11.09
N PHE A 134 -17.10 -21.49 -11.73
CA PHE A 134 -16.20 -21.92 -12.80
C PHE A 134 -16.93 -22.65 -13.96
N GLY A 135 -18.16 -22.23 -14.27
CA GLY A 135 -19.03 -22.90 -15.23
C GLY A 135 -18.42 -23.07 -16.63
N ALA A 136 -17.65 -22.07 -17.09
CA ALA A 136 -16.94 -22.06 -18.37
C ALA A 136 -15.67 -22.98 -18.43
N PHE A 137 -15.32 -23.64 -17.33
CA PHE A 137 -14.24 -24.63 -17.26
C PHE A 137 -14.81 -26.05 -17.28
N ASN A 138 -14.02 -27.01 -17.79
CA ASN A 138 -14.35 -28.44 -17.73
C ASN A 138 -14.05 -29.02 -16.33
N GLY A 139 -14.59 -30.21 -16.03
CA GLY A 139 -14.50 -30.81 -14.70
C GLY A 139 -13.06 -30.94 -14.17
N ARG A 140 -12.10 -31.34 -15.03
CA ARG A 140 -10.69 -31.45 -14.63
C ARG A 140 -10.06 -30.08 -14.36
N GLU A 141 -10.31 -29.08 -15.21
CA GLU A 141 -9.87 -27.71 -14.97
C GLU A 141 -10.41 -27.18 -13.63
N ARG A 142 -11.67 -27.46 -13.29
CA ARG A 142 -12.28 -27.04 -12.02
C ARG A 142 -11.60 -27.65 -10.80
N GLU A 143 -11.29 -28.94 -10.82
CA GLU A 143 -10.57 -29.61 -9.72
C GLU A 143 -9.16 -29.04 -9.54
N GLU A 144 -8.43 -28.83 -10.63
CA GLU A 144 -7.10 -28.23 -10.59
C GLU A 144 -7.15 -26.78 -10.06
N ILE A 145 -8.18 -26.01 -10.41
CA ILE A 145 -8.45 -24.67 -9.85
C ILE A 145 -8.82 -24.77 -8.36
N TRP A 146 -9.65 -25.73 -7.96
CA TRP A 146 -10.13 -25.91 -6.60
C TRP A 146 -9.01 -26.14 -5.60
N VAL A 147 -8.06 -27.03 -5.91
CA VAL A 147 -6.85 -27.26 -5.09
C VAL A 147 -6.09 -25.94 -4.84
N ARG A 148 -5.99 -25.07 -5.85
CA ARG A 148 -5.35 -23.75 -5.71
C ARG A 148 -6.20 -22.77 -4.91
N VAL A 149 -7.53 -22.77 -5.09
CA VAL A 149 -8.45 -21.97 -4.26
C VAL A 149 -8.32 -22.34 -2.79
N LEU A 150 -8.18 -23.62 -2.45
CA LEU A 150 -7.90 -24.08 -1.08
C LEU A 150 -6.56 -23.54 -0.58
N ASP A 151 -5.45 -23.77 -1.29
CA ASP A 151 -4.12 -23.30 -0.88
C ASP A 151 -4.08 -21.77 -0.64
N PHE A 152 -4.55 -20.99 -1.60
CA PHE A 152 -4.59 -19.52 -1.51
C PHE A 152 -5.52 -18.97 -0.42
N THR A 153 -6.44 -19.78 0.12
CA THR A 153 -7.37 -19.37 1.19
C THR A 153 -7.11 -20.06 2.55
N SER A 154 -6.00 -20.79 2.68
CA SER A 154 -5.53 -21.35 3.95
C SER A 154 -5.30 -20.30 5.05
N ASP A 155 -4.94 -19.06 4.67
CA ASP A 155 -4.56 -18.01 5.62
C ASP A 155 -5.25 -16.65 5.41
N ARG A 156 -6.18 -16.56 4.44
CA ARG A 156 -6.90 -15.35 4.04
C ARG A 156 -8.23 -15.65 3.36
N LEU A 157 -9.12 -14.67 3.37
CA LEU A 157 -10.35 -14.64 2.57
C LEU A 157 -10.03 -14.29 1.11
N VAL A 158 -10.89 -14.70 0.18
CA VAL A 158 -10.82 -14.27 -1.22
C VAL A 158 -11.07 -12.75 -1.33
N PRO A 159 -10.11 -11.98 -1.88
CA PRO A 159 -10.24 -10.54 -2.05
C PRO A 159 -10.98 -10.15 -3.35
N THR A 160 -11.84 -9.13 -3.27
CA THR A 160 -12.52 -8.51 -4.41
C THR A 160 -12.51 -6.98 -4.28
N PHE A 161 -12.95 -6.24 -5.30
CA PHE A 161 -13.13 -4.79 -5.17
C PHE A 161 -14.18 -4.43 -4.10
N SER A 162 -15.24 -5.24 -3.95
CA SER A 162 -16.23 -5.12 -2.87
C SER A 162 -15.54 -5.17 -1.50
N SER A 163 -14.76 -6.22 -1.21
CA SER A 163 -14.05 -6.35 0.07
C SER A 163 -13.06 -5.20 0.31
N PHE A 164 -12.30 -4.82 -0.72
CA PHE A 164 -11.33 -3.74 -0.68
C PHE A 164 -11.94 -2.40 -0.26
N PHE A 165 -13.09 -2.02 -0.84
CA PHE A 165 -13.75 -0.77 -0.49
C PHE A 165 -14.30 -0.76 0.94
N GLU A 166 -14.82 -1.89 1.44
CA GLU A 166 -15.32 -1.98 2.83
C GLU A 166 -14.18 -2.07 3.85
N ASP A 167 -13.10 -2.80 3.57
CA ASP A 167 -11.91 -2.84 4.41
C ASP A 167 -11.24 -1.47 4.52
N LEU A 168 -11.23 -0.66 3.45
CA LEU A 168 -10.77 0.74 3.47
C LEU A 168 -11.66 1.66 4.32
N ASN A 169 -12.98 1.42 4.36
CA ASN A 169 -13.88 2.19 5.23
C ASN A 169 -13.48 2.01 6.71
N TRP A 170 -13.10 0.79 7.11
CA TRP A 170 -12.55 0.52 8.43
C TRP A 170 -11.14 1.05 8.62
N PHE A 171 -10.23 0.79 7.67
CA PHE A 171 -8.80 1.11 7.81
C PHE A 171 -8.52 2.62 7.92
N LYS A 172 -9.47 3.46 7.49
CA LYS A 172 -9.52 4.89 7.81
C LYS A 172 -9.40 5.19 9.32
N HIS A 173 -9.97 4.36 10.20
CA HIS A 173 -9.92 4.60 11.65
C HIS A 173 -8.48 4.55 12.21
N PRO A 174 -7.69 3.47 12.06
CA PRO A 174 -6.30 3.46 12.50
C PRO A 174 -5.43 4.50 11.77
N ILE A 175 -5.73 4.83 10.50
CA ILE A 175 -5.08 5.94 9.78
C ILE A 175 -5.26 7.28 10.49
N ASP A 176 -6.49 7.61 10.91
CA ASP A 176 -6.79 8.85 11.62
C ASP A 176 -6.16 8.88 13.03
N CYS A 177 -5.85 7.72 13.63
CA CYS A 177 -5.01 7.62 14.84
C CYS A 177 -3.53 7.87 14.53
N VAL A 178 -2.93 7.19 13.54
CA VAL A 178 -1.51 7.36 13.17
C VAL A 178 -1.20 8.80 12.76
N ARG A 179 -2.15 9.50 12.14
CA ARG A 179 -2.07 10.94 11.84
C ARG A 179 -1.92 11.86 13.06
N ARG A 180 -2.11 11.36 14.28
CA ARG A 180 -1.85 12.11 15.51
C ARG A 180 -0.36 12.13 15.90
N LEU A 181 0.45 11.24 15.33
CA LEU A 181 1.89 11.14 15.61
C LEU A 181 2.78 11.88 14.60
N ILE A 182 2.23 12.33 13.47
CA ILE A 182 3.02 12.72 12.29
C ILE A 182 2.55 14.05 11.67
N HIS A 183 3.51 14.87 11.24
CA HIS A 183 3.28 15.91 10.25
C HIS A 183 3.41 15.36 8.83
N LEU A 184 2.39 15.56 7.99
CA LEU A 184 2.38 15.13 6.58
C LEU A 184 2.69 16.29 5.63
N GLY A 185 3.78 16.16 4.87
CA GLY A 185 4.14 17.09 3.80
C GLY A 185 3.21 17.03 2.57
N PRO A 186 3.39 17.94 1.60
CA PRO A 186 2.69 17.87 0.32
C PRO A 186 3.03 16.57 -0.43
N ARG A 187 2.00 15.80 -0.82
CA ARG A 187 2.09 14.49 -1.52
C ARG A 187 2.83 13.35 -0.81
N GLU A 188 3.49 13.57 0.34
CA GLU A 188 4.10 12.53 1.19
C GLU A 188 3.10 11.46 1.67
N THR A 189 3.46 10.17 1.68
CA THR A 189 2.64 9.09 2.26
C THR A 189 2.85 8.98 3.77
N ILE A 190 1.92 8.34 4.48
CA ILE A 190 2.05 8.06 5.92
C ILE A 190 3.28 7.18 6.20
N VAL A 191 3.56 6.21 5.33
CA VAL A 191 4.74 5.32 5.46
C VAL A 191 6.04 6.11 5.27
N SER A 192 6.10 7.00 4.27
CA SER A 192 7.26 7.87 4.04
C SER A 192 7.50 8.84 5.22
N ALA A 193 6.44 9.46 5.75
CA ALA A 193 6.54 10.33 6.92
C ALA A 193 7.04 9.59 8.17
N LEU A 194 6.54 8.37 8.44
CA LEU A 194 7.04 7.52 9.52
C LEU A 194 8.51 7.11 9.28
N GLY A 195 8.89 6.81 8.04
CA GLY A 195 10.28 6.51 7.67
C GLY A 195 11.23 7.68 7.91
N ARG A 196 10.80 8.91 7.62
CA ARG A 196 11.53 10.15 7.90
C ARG A 196 11.72 10.40 9.41
N MET A 197 10.77 9.97 10.23
CA MET A 197 10.80 10.10 11.70
C MET A 197 11.59 9.01 12.42
N PHE A 198 12.04 7.96 11.71
CA PHE A 198 12.63 6.78 12.34
C PHE A 198 14.13 6.97 12.64
N SER A 199 14.45 7.41 13.86
CA SER A 199 15.81 7.74 14.30
C SER A 199 16.63 6.57 14.86
N ASP A 200 15.99 5.44 15.17
CA ASP A 200 16.59 4.28 15.87
C ASP A 200 17.05 4.50 17.32
N LEU A 201 16.94 5.71 17.90
CA LEU A 201 17.63 6.04 19.17
C LEU A 201 17.28 5.11 20.35
N ASN A 202 16.06 4.59 20.38
CA ASN A 202 15.56 3.71 21.44
C ASN A 202 15.64 2.20 21.08
N GLN A 203 16.44 1.84 20.08
CA GLN A 203 16.55 0.48 19.56
C GLN A 203 17.99 -0.07 19.69
N GLN A 204 18.10 -1.39 19.89
CA GLN A 204 19.39 -2.06 19.93
C GLN A 204 19.80 -2.54 18.53
N ALA A 205 21.02 -2.20 18.09
CA ALA A 205 21.59 -2.69 16.84
C ALA A 205 21.58 -4.24 16.81
N GLY A 206 21.25 -4.81 15.65
CA GLY A 206 21.08 -6.26 15.46
C GLY A 206 19.77 -6.88 15.96
N TYR A 207 18.92 -6.12 16.67
CA TYR A 207 17.64 -6.59 17.19
C TYR A 207 16.48 -5.69 16.74
N CYS A 208 15.26 -6.16 16.95
CA CYS A 208 14.00 -5.45 16.75
C CYS A 208 13.10 -5.67 17.96
N VAL A 209 12.51 -4.58 18.48
CA VAL A 209 11.52 -4.66 19.57
C VAL A 209 10.17 -5.10 19.02
N ILE A 210 9.57 -6.11 19.65
CA ILE A 210 8.24 -6.66 19.34
C ILE A 210 7.36 -6.61 20.59
N GLN A 211 6.21 -5.95 20.49
CA GLN A 211 5.18 -5.93 21.51
C GLN A 211 4.37 -7.25 21.49
N ARG A 212 4.27 -7.93 22.64
CA ARG A 212 3.50 -9.18 22.84
C ARG A 212 2.19 -8.97 23.61
N SER A 213 2.15 -8.00 24.52
CA SER A 213 0.95 -7.53 25.20
C SER A 213 1.01 -6.00 25.36
N GLU A 214 0.00 -5.36 25.91
CA GLU A 214 0.03 -3.89 26.11
C GLU A 214 1.26 -3.41 26.90
N HIS A 215 1.82 -4.26 27.77
CA HIS A 215 2.97 -3.90 28.64
C HIS A 215 4.22 -4.76 28.43
N THR A 216 4.16 -5.86 27.64
CA THR A 216 5.32 -6.75 27.43
C THR A 216 5.92 -6.63 26.03
N PHE A 217 7.25 -6.62 26.00
CA PHE A 217 8.07 -6.49 24.80
C PHE A 217 9.17 -7.57 24.80
N VAL A 218 9.54 -8.03 23.62
CA VAL A 218 10.66 -8.95 23.40
C VAL A 218 11.57 -8.44 22.28
N SER A 219 12.82 -8.86 22.28
CA SER A 219 13.79 -8.55 21.22
C SER A 219 13.98 -9.77 20.32
N ALA A 220 13.79 -9.59 19.01
CA ALA A 220 14.11 -10.61 18.00
C ALA A 220 15.25 -10.13 17.07
N PRO A 221 16.07 -11.02 16.49
CA PRO A 221 17.14 -10.61 15.57
C PRO A 221 16.61 -9.90 14.31
N GLY A 222 17.22 -8.78 13.93
CA GLY A 222 16.85 -8.04 12.72
C GLY A 222 17.70 -6.80 12.45
N ASN A 223 17.76 -6.41 11.18
CA ASN A 223 18.52 -5.22 10.76
C ASN A 223 17.68 -3.94 10.86
N ARG A 224 18.26 -2.77 10.51
CA ARG A 224 17.56 -1.47 10.55
C ARG A 224 16.30 -1.42 9.69
N ALA A 225 16.28 -2.09 8.54
CA ALA A 225 15.07 -2.18 7.70
C ALA A 225 13.98 -3.04 8.35
N ASN A 226 14.32 -4.13 9.05
CA ASN A 226 13.36 -4.90 9.85
C ASN A 226 12.78 -4.06 10.99
N ARG A 227 13.60 -3.27 11.72
CA ARG A 227 13.11 -2.36 12.76
C ARG A 227 12.11 -1.34 12.23
N LEU A 228 12.41 -0.72 11.07
CA LEU A 228 11.50 0.23 10.44
C LEU A 228 10.16 -0.42 10.06
N ASP A 229 10.18 -1.52 9.29
CA ASP A 229 8.97 -2.21 8.83
C ASP A 229 8.15 -2.76 10.00
N TRP A 230 8.78 -3.45 10.95
CA TRP A 230 8.08 -4.00 12.12
C TRP A 230 7.61 -2.91 13.09
N GLY A 231 8.34 -1.81 13.20
CA GLY A 231 7.94 -0.64 13.96
C GLY A 231 6.69 0.03 13.40
N ILE A 232 6.69 0.32 12.09
CA ILE A 232 5.51 0.86 11.38
C ILE A 232 4.32 -0.08 11.54
N ARG A 233 4.51 -1.39 11.32
CA ARG A 233 3.44 -2.39 11.51
C ARG A 233 2.88 -2.36 12.92
N GLN A 234 3.72 -2.30 13.95
CA GLN A 234 3.27 -2.26 15.35
C GLN A 234 2.52 -0.97 15.71
N ILE A 235 2.94 0.18 15.16
CA ILE A 235 2.19 1.44 15.26
C ILE A 235 0.79 1.25 14.66
N PHE A 236 0.69 0.72 13.43
CA PHE A 236 -0.62 0.45 12.82
C PHE A 236 -1.45 -0.59 13.57
N ILE A 237 -0.85 -1.65 14.10
CA ILE A 237 -1.53 -2.68 14.89
C ILE A 237 -2.07 -2.10 16.22
N SER A 238 -1.29 -1.26 16.91
CA SER A 238 -1.75 -0.56 18.11
C SER A 238 -2.90 0.41 17.79
N ALA A 239 -2.80 1.15 16.69
CA ALA A 239 -3.92 1.94 16.17
C ALA A 239 -5.15 1.08 15.86
N MET A 240 -4.99 -0.12 15.27
CA MET A 240 -6.09 -1.06 15.03
C MET A 240 -6.73 -1.55 16.33
N ARG A 241 -5.95 -1.80 17.40
CA ARG A 241 -6.51 -2.16 18.72
C ARG A 241 -7.35 -1.03 19.31
N ASN A 242 -6.79 0.17 19.29
CA ASN A 242 -7.19 1.27 20.18
C ASN A 242 -7.96 2.40 19.46
N TYR A 243 -8.26 2.29 18.16
CA TYR A 243 -9.03 3.32 17.43
C TYR A 243 -10.38 3.75 18.04
N PRO A 244 -11.15 2.89 18.75
CA PRO A 244 -12.41 3.33 19.36
C PRO A 244 -12.15 4.35 20.48
N ASP A 245 -11.11 4.09 21.26
CA ASP A 245 -10.67 4.91 22.39
C ASP A 245 -9.92 6.18 21.89
N MET A 246 -9.24 6.09 20.74
CA MET A 246 -8.47 7.18 20.10
C MET A 246 -9.22 7.92 18.99
N ALA A 247 -10.41 8.44 19.29
CA ALA A 247 -11.28 9.13 18.32
C ALA A 247 -10.55 10.22 17.48
N PRO A 248 -10.89 10.43 16.20
CA PRO A 248 -10.24 11.46 15.36
C PRO A 248 -10.34 12.86 15.95
N ARG A 249 -9.32 13.71 15.74
CA ARG A 249 -9.41 15.15 16.10
C ARG A 249 -10.67 15.75 15.42
N PRO A 250 -11.53 16.48 16.15
CA PRO A 250 -12.78 17.00 15.58
C PRO A 250 -12.45 17.95 14.43
N LYS A 251 -13.00 17.66 13.24
CA LYS A 251 -12.88 18.56 12.10
C LYS A 251 -13.69 19.82 12.42
N LYS A 252 -13.02 20.99 12.47
CA LYS A 252 -13.73 22.28 12.54
C LYS A 252 -14.75 22.34 11.39
N ARG A 253 -16.03 22.31 11.76
CA ARG A 253 -17.17 22.60 10.92
C ARG A 253 -18.09 23.47 11.76
N ASP A 254 -18.55 24.57 11.19
CA ASP A 254 -19.48 25.50 11.83
C ASP A 254 -20.89 24.91 11.82
N LEU A 255 -21.09 23.87 12.63
CA LEU A 255 -22.38 23.26 12.90
C LEU A 255 -22.91 23.83 14.22
N LEU A 256 -24.07 24.48 14.13
CA LEU A 256 -24.76 25.13 15.26
C LEU A 256 -25.12 24.15 16.40
N ALA A 257 -25.17 22.85 16.11
CA ALA A 257 -25.21 21.79 17.10
C ALA A 257 -23.99 20.86 16.93
N LYS A 258 -23.09 20.84 17.92
CA LYS A 258 -22.07 19.80 18.03
C LYS A 258 -22.72 18.54 18.61
N PRO A 259 -22.75 17.38 17.91
CA PRO A 259 -22.89 16.13 18.63
C PRO A 259 -21.74 16.04 19.65
N LYS A 260 -22.00 15.58 20.87
CA LYS A 260 -20.96 15.35 21.88
C LYS A 260 -20.03 14.22 21.39
N THR A 261 -19.04 14.56 20.58
CA THR A 261 -17.93 13.65 20.26
C THR A 261 -17.21 13.37 21.56
N LYS A 262 -17.22 12.10 22.03
CA LYS A 262 -16.40 11.67 23.16
C LYS A 262 -14.95 12.06 22.82
N GLU A 263 -14.32 12.83 23.70
CA GLU A 263 -12.93 13.21 23.52
C GLU A 263 -12.06 11.96 23.55
N ALA A 264 -10.95 11.97 22.80
CA ALA A 264 -10.08 10.80 22.74
C ALA A 264 -9.46 10.54 24.11
N ASP A 265 -9.39 9.28 24.53
CA ASP A 265 -8.77 8.88 25.79
C ASP A 265 -7.31 9.34 25.83
N THR A 266 -6.99 10.23 26.78
CA THR A 266 -5.65 10.76 26.99
C THR A 266 -4.67 9.65 27.36
N THR A 267 -5.14 8.60 28.07
CA THR A 267 -4.34 7.43 28.43
C THR A 267 -3.93 6.65 27.20
N GLY A 268 -4.90 6.28 26.35
CA GLY A 268 -4.64 5.59 25.08
C GLY A 268 -3.75 6.39 24.12
N LEU A 269 -3.89 7.72 24.08
CA LEU A 269 -3.01 8.58 23.29
C LEU A 269 -1.57 8.65 23.82
N PHE A 270 -1.40 8.77 25.13
CA PHE A 270 -0.09 8.74 25.79
C PHE A 270 0.62 7.40 25.56
N GLU A 271 -0.07 6.27 25.80
CA GLU A 271 0.47 4.92 25.54
C GLU A 271 0.86 4.72 24.07
N PHE A 272 0.07 5.26 23.14
CA PHE A 272 0.34 5.17 21.71
C PHE A 272 1.59 5.95 21.30
N ALA A 273 1.81 7.14 21.88
CA ALA A 273 3.04 7.92 21.70
C ALA A 273 4.26 7.24 22.33
N VAL A 274 4.13 6.74 23.58
CA VAL A 274 5.18 5.97 24.26
C VAL A 274 5.59 4.71 23.48
N LEU A 275 4.63 4.02 22.85
CA LEU A 275 4.93 2.89 21.97
C LEU A 275 5.72 3.33 20.73
N ALA A 276 5.33 4.42 20.06
CA ALA A 276 6.04 4.92 18.88
C ALA A 276 7.47 5.37 19.22
N HIS A 277 7.65 6.11 20.31
CA HIS A 277 8.96 6.51 20.83
C HIS A 277 9.84 5.30 21.16
N ARG A 278 9.29 4.31 21.88
CA ARG A 278 9.99 3.05 22.19
C ARG A 278 10.42 2.29 20.93
N LEU A 279 9.61 2.30 19.88
CA LEU A 279 9.91 1.69 18.58
C LEU A 279 10.92 2.50 17.75
N GLY A 280 11.41 3.65 18.24
CA GLY A 280 12.46 4.45 17.60
C GLY A 280 11.96 5.52 16.61
N PHE A 281 10.68 5.94 16.74
CA PHE A 281 10.10 7.03 15.96
C PHE A 281 10.03 8.31 16.78
N GLU A 282 10.45 9.43 16.21
CA GLU A 282 10.49 10.73 16.88
C GLU A 282 9.84 11.82 16.03
N SER A 283 8.98 12.62 16.66
CA SER A 283 8.38 13.84 16.11
C SER A 283 7.99 14.78 17.24
N PRO A 284 7.78 16.08 16.97
CA PRO A 284 7.19 16.99 17.93
C PRO A 284 5.84 16.50 18.46
N GLU A 285 5.01 15.91 17.60
CA GLU A 285 3.69 15.37 17.99
C GLU A 285 3.78 14.16 18.94
N ILE A 286 4.82 13.31 18.82
CA ILE A 286 5.06 12.21 19.78
C ILE A 286 5.44 12.78 21.15
N HIS A 287 6.30 13.79 21.20
CA HIS A 287 6.73 14.43 22.45
C HIS A 287 5.58 15.20 23.11
N GLU A 288 4.81 16.00 22.35
CA GLU A 288 3.61 16.71 22.83
C GLU A 288 2.60 15.78 23.55
N LEU A 289 2.42 14.57 23.02
CA LEU A 289 1.55 13.54 23.60
C LEU A 289 2.17 12.83 24.81
N MET A 290 3.49 12.82 24.96
CA MET A 290 4.19 12.26 26.12
C MET A 290 4.34 13.27 27.27
N ASP A 291 4.44 14.56 26.96
CA ASP A 291 4.55 15.65 27.94
C ASP A 291 3.22 15.92 28.68
N SER A 292 2.12 15.34 28.20
CA SER A 292 0.78 15.40 28.82
C SER A 292 0.32 14.03 29.35
N PRO A 293 0.98 13.44 30.37
CA PRO A 293 0.57 12.17 30.93
C PRO A 293 -0.83 12.24 31.55
N PRO A 294 -1.63 11.16 31.46
CA PRO A 294 -2.95 11.11 32.09
C PRO A 294 -2.81 11.22 33.62
N PRO A 295 -3.79 11.81 34.33
CA PRO A 295 -3.79 11.84 35.79
C PRO A 295 -3.85 10.41 36.36
N LEU A 296 -3.23 10.17 37.51
CA LEU A 296 -3.11 8.84 38.14
C LEU A 296 -4.44 8.12 38.42
N SER A 297 -5.56 8.85 38.43
CA SER A 297 -6.93 8.33 38.60
C SER A 297 -7.66 8.02 37.28
N ALA A 298 -7.02 8.21 36.12
CA ALA A 298 -7.63 7.94 34.82
C ALA A 298 -7.79 6.43 34.58
N SER A 299 -9.01 5.93 34.80
CA SER A 299 -9.40 4.62 34.29
C SER A 299 -9.65 4.69 32.78
N LYS A 300 -9.22 3.67 32.03
CA LYS A 300 -9.59 3.53 30.61
C LYS A 300 -11.09 3.28 30.50
N GLU A 301 -11.86 4.33 30.24
CA GLU A 301 -13.25 4.19 29.79
C GLU A 301 -13.28 3.66 28.34
N HIS A 302 -13.06 2.36 28.19
CA HIS A 302 -13.23 1.70 26.90
C HIS A 302 -14.60 2.01 26.32
N VAL A 303 -14.62 2.38 25.03
CA VAL A 303 -15.88 2.65 24.34
C VAL A 303 -16.70 1.36 24.26
N THR A 304 -17.78 1.31 25.03
CA THR A 304 -18.80 0.26 24.91
C THR A 304 -19.53 0.46 23.60
N PHE A 305 -19.46 -0.56 22.74
CA PHE A 305 -20.20 -0.55 21.48
C PHE A 305 -21.66 -0.91 21.76
N VAL A 306 -22.59 -0.14 21.16
CA VAL A 306 -24.03 -0.27 21.45
C VAL A 306 -24.69 -1.44 20.69
N ASP A 307 -23.99 -2.06 19.74
CA ASP A 307 -24.51 -3.11 18.84
C ASP A 307 -24.64 -4.52 19.50
N ASP A 308 -24.31 -4.67 20.78
CA ASP A 308 -24.06 -5.98 21.43
C ASP A 308 -25.33 -6.65 22.02
N ALA A 309 -26.48 -6.57 21.34
CA ALA A 309 -27.77 -7.10 21.83
C ALA A 309 -28.03 -8.59 21.51
N ASN A 310 -27.39 -9.17 20.49
CA ASN A 310 -27.65 -10.56 20.07
C ASN A 310 -26.35 -11.41 20.11
N PRO A 311 -26.29 -12.54 20.85
CA PRO A 311 -25.13 -13.42 20.84
C PRO A 311 -24.87 -14.05 19.45
N ASP A 312 -25.92 -14.39 18.70
CA ASP A 312 -25.87 -15.15 17.44
C ASP A 312 -25.52 -14.31 16.20
N THR A 313 -25.18 -13.03 16.36
CA THR A 313 -24.79 -12.17 15.24
C THR A 313 -23.58 -12.73 14.50
N LYS A 314 -23.81 -13.24 13.28
CA LYS A 314 -22.77 -13.77 12.39
C LYS A 314 -21.62 -12.78 12.18
N VAL A 315 -20.41 -13.31 12.02
CA VAL A 315 -19.19 -12.52 11.81
C VAL A 315 -19.28 -11.73 10.50
N LYS A 316 -19.17 -10.40 10.57
CA LYS A 316 -18.88 -9.53 9.40
C LYS A 316 -17.53 -9.92 8.82
N ARG A 317 -17.49 -10.29 7.53
CA ARG A 317 -16.28 -10.77 6.86
C ARG A 317 -15.40 -9.69 6.21
N CYS A 318 -15.80 -8.43 6.27
CA CYS A 318 -15.00 -7.28 5.83
C CYS A 318 -15.37 -6.01 6.60
N GLY A 319 -14.53 -4.98 6.50
CA GLY A 319 -14.79 -3.66 7.05
C GLY A 319 -14.88 -3.62 8.58
N THR A 320 -15.72 -2.71 9.08
CA THR A 320 -15.78 -2.38 10.52
C THR A 320 -16.44 -3.51 11.30
N PRO A 321 -15.71 -4.15 12.24
CA PRO A 321 -16.24 -5.27 13.02
C PRO A 321 -17.36 -4.80 13.97
N TYR A 322 -18.19 -5.74 14.43
CA TYR A 322 -19.04 -5.50 15.59
C TYR A 322 -18.20 -5.35 16.85
N GLY A 323 -18.71 -4.61 17.84
CA GLY A 323 -18.02 -4.29 19.09
C GLY A 323 -17.49 -5.50 19.85
N LYS A 324 -18.38 -6.46 20.19
CA LYS A 324 -18.00 -7.73 20.80
C LYS A 324 -16.88 -8.46 20.07
N HIS A 325 -16.88 -8.46 18.73
CA HIS A 325 -15.85 -9.10 17.92
C HIS A 325 -14.53 -8.32 17.96
N HIS A 326 -14.59 -6.99 17.85
CA HIS A 326 -13.43 -6.12 18.00
C HIS A 326 -12.76 -6.31 19.36
N GLN A 327 -13.53 -6.28 20.44
CA GLN A 327 -13.00 -6.38 21.81
C GLN A 327 -12.41 -7.77 22.11
N LYS A 328 -12.97 -8.83 21.51
CA LYS A 328 -12.38 -10.18 21.52
C LYS A 328 -11.05 -10.23 20.77
N ASP A 329 -11.03 -9.76 19.52
CA ASP A 329 -9.86 -9.83 18.64
C ASP A 329 -8.73 -8.86 19.06
N ARG A 330 -9.07 -7.75 19.74
CA ARG A 330 -8.11 -6.73 20.26
C ARG A 330 -6.98 -7.35 21.07
N ARG A 331 -7.26 -8.37 21.88
CA ARG A 331 -6.29 -9.09 22.71
C ARG A 331 -5.30 -9.94 21.90
N LEU A 332 -5.63 -10.24 20.65
CA LEU A 332 -4.83 -11.04 19.73
C LEU A 332 -4.07 -10.17 18.72
N LEU A 333 -4.47 -8.91 18.51
CA LEU A 333 -3.84 -7.93 17.61
C LEU A 333 -2.43 -7.50 18.08
N PHE A 334 -1.46 -8.41 17.91
CA PHE A 334 -0.02 -8.21 18.09
C PHE A 334 0.71 -8.80 16.88
N LEU A 335 1.90 -8.27 16.57
CA LEU A 335 2.61 -8.59 15.33
C LEU A 335 2.90 -10.09 15.19
N GLU A 336 3.35 -10.73 16.26
CA GLU A 336 3.65 -12.17 16.30
C GLU A 336 2.41 -13.03 16.04
N ASN A 337 1.28 -12.72 16.69
CA ASN A 337 0.01 -13.44 16.51
C ASN A 337 -0.54 -13.32 15.07
N LEU A 338 -0.43 -12.12 14.48
CA LEU A 338 -0.90 -11.86 13.11
C LEU A 338 -0.09 -12.62 12.06
N HIS A 339 1.21 -12.85 12.31
CA HIS A 339 2.10 -13.60 11.40
C HIS A 339 2.35 -15.05 11.81
N ASN A 340 1.75 -15.51 12.92
CA ASN A 340 1.80 -16.92 13.28
C ASN A 340 1.14 -17.78 12.18
N ALA A 341 1.80 -18.88 11.83
CA ALA A 341 1.39 -19.81 10.78
C ALA A 341 0.47 -20.94 11.30
N SER A 342 0.31 -21.08 12.62
CA SER A 342 -0.57 -22.11 13.22
C SER A 342 -2.06 -21.76 13.08
N ILE A 343 -2.58 -21.88 11.86
CA ILE A 343 -4.03 -21.88 11.60
C ILE A 343 -4.48 -23.34 11.55
N GLN A 344 -5.24 -23.75 12.56
CA GLN A 344 -6.02 -24.98 12.50
C GLN A 344 -7.24 -24.76 11.60
N GLU A 345 -7.65 -25.82 10.89
CA GLU A 345 -8.88 -25.84 10.09
C GLU A 345 -10.09 -25.42 10.96
N LEU A 346 -10.77 -24.36 10.56
CA LEU A 346 -11.90 -23.80 11.30
C LEU A 346 -13.18 -24.54 10.92
N GLY A 347 -13.94 -24.99 11.93
CA GLY A 347 -15.31 -25.47 11.71
C GLY A 347 -16.19 -24.39 11.08
N GLU A 348 -16.14 -23.17 11.64
CA GLU A 348 -16.86 -21.99 11.15
C GLU A 348 -15.96 -20.74 11.14
N MET A 349 -16.35 -19.74 10.34
CA MET A 349 -15.58 -18.50 10.17
C MET A 349 -15.48 -17.68 11.47
N SER A 350 -14.25 -17.40 11.90
CA SER A 350 -13.99 -16.61 13.11
C SER A 350 -13.68 -15.13 12.83
N SER A 351 -14.04 -14.26 13.77
CA SER A 351 -13.71 -12.82 13.72
C SER A 351 -12.21 -12.57 13.59
N TRP A 352 -11.41 -13.33 14.35
CA TRP A 352 -9.96 -13.28 14.32
C TRP A 352 -9.39 -13.60 12.93
N PHE A 353 -9.88 -14.66 12.26
CA PHE A 353 -9.43 -15.01 10.91
C PHE A 353 -9.72 -13.88 9.91
N VAL A 354 -10.93 -13.32 9.96
CA VAL A 354 -11.31 -12.15 9.15
C VAL A 354 -10.36 -10.98 9.40
N ARG A 355 -10.13 -10.62 10.68
CA ARG A 355 -9.28 -9.47 11.04
C ARG A 355 -7.83 -9.68 10.60
N ARG A 356 -7.29 -10.89 10.76
CA ARG A 356 -5.97 -11.28 10.28
C ARG A 356 -5.88 -11.23 8.75
N SER A 357 -6.93 -11.68 8.04
CA SER A 357 -7.02 -11.60 6.58
C SER A 357 -6.97 -10.15 6.08
N SER A 358 -7.79 -9.24 6.62
CA SER A 358 -7.76 -7.82 6.24
C SER A 358 -6.41 -7.16 6.55
N TYR A 359 -5.76 -7.53 7.67
CA TYR A 359 -4.39 -7.09 7.96
C TYR A 359 -3.39 -7.60 6.90
N LEU A 360 -3.41 -8.89 6.55
CA LEU A 360 -2.50 -9.45 5.55
C LEU A 360 -2.75 -8.92 4.14
N ALA A 361 -3.98 -8.49 3.83
CA ALA A 361 -4.29 -7.82 2.57
C ALA A 361 -3.65 -6.43 2.48
N PHE A 362 -3.66 -5.62 3.55
CA PHE A 362 -2.99 -4.31 3.55
C PHE A 362 -1.46 -4.39 3.73
N PHE A 363 -0.97 -5.28 4.59
CA PHE A 363 0.44 -5.27 5.04
C PHE A 363 1.29 -6.40 4.44
N GLY A 364 0.69 -7.42 3.84
CA GLY A 364 1.41 -8.62 3.38
C GLY A 364 2.01 -9.44 4.52
N LYS A 365 2.62 -10.59 4.17
CA LYS A 365 3.44 -11.39 5.11
C LYS A 365 4.77 -10.68 5.41
N LEU A 366 5.38 -10.94 6.55
CA LEU A 366 6.76 -10.51 6.80
C LEU A 366 7.73 -11.23 5.85
N ALA A 367 8.74 -10.50 5.38
CA ALA A 367 9.81 -11.06 4.54
C ALA A 367 10.74 -12.05 5.28
N ARG A 368 10.59 -12.17 6.61
CA ARG A 368 11.20 -13.20 7.45
C ARG A 368 10.14 -13.72 8.42
N THR A 369 10.01 -15.03 8.53
CA THR A 369 9.33 -15.66 9.67
C THR A 369 10.09 -15.35 10.95
N PHE A 370 9.36 -15.11 12.04
CA PHE A 370 9.99 -15.05 13.36
C PHE A 370 10.63 -16.42 13.66
N PRO A 371 11.87 -16.46 14.17
CA PRO A 371 12.39 -17.69 14.75
C PRO A 371 11.53 -18.01 15.99
N LEU A 372 10.62 -18.98 15.84
CA LEU A 372 9.85 -19.55 16.94
C LEU A 372 10.81 -20.32 17.86
N GLY A 373 11.40 -19.59 18.79
CA GLY A 373 12.36 -20.10 19.75
C GLY A 373 12.46 -19.17 20.94
N VAL A 374 12.03 -19.65 22.11
CA VAL A 374 12.31 -18.99 23.38
C VAL A 374 13.82 -19.05 23.61
N VAL A 375 14.52 -17.93 23.47
CA VAL A 375 15.94 -17.83 23.85
C VAL A 375 16.03 -17.59 25.36
N THR A 376 15.71 -18.63 26.14
CA THR A 376 16.25 -18.78 27.48
C THR A 376 17.69 -19.24 27.35
N GLY A 377 18.65 -18.34 27.55
CA GLY A 377 20.03 -18.67 27.89
C GLY A 377 20.88 -19.39 26.82
N THR A 378 21.81 -18.64 26.23
CA THR A 378 23.12 -19.11 25.72
C THR A 378 23.17 -20.02 24.47
N ALA A 379 24.24 -19.84 23.67
CA ALA A 379 24.63 -20.63 22.48
C ALA A 379 23.79 -20.49 21.18
N ASN A 380 23.96 -19.33 20.50
CA ASN A 380 23.92 -19.10 19.03
C ASN A 380 23.87 -17.59 18.66
N SER A 381 24.00 -16.70 19.65
CA SER A 381 23.96 -15.25 19.47
C SER A 381 25.11 -14.71 18.62
N GLU A 382 26.29 -15.34 18.61
CA GLU A 382 27.49 -14.79 17.96
C GLU A 382 27.44 -14.85 16.44
N GLN A 383 27.13 -16.00 15.83
CA GLN A 383 27.00 -16.11 14.36
C GLN A 383 25.89 -15.23 13.78
N ALA A 384 24.77 -15.09 14.51
CA ALA A 384 23.69 -14.18 14.14
C ALA A 384 24.14 -12.70 14.24
N ARG A 385 24.88 -12.34 15.30
CA ARG A 385 25.47 -11.00 15.45
C ARG A 385 26.49 -10.69 14.36
N GLU A 386 27.42 -11.61 14.06
CA GLU A 386 28.43 -11.43 13.01
C GLU A 386 27.80 -11.21 11.64
N THR A 387 26.77 -12.00 11.28
CA THR A 387 26.10 -11.86 9.99
C THR A 387 25.43 -10.49 9.84
N VAL A 388 24.72 -10.02 10.89
CA VAL A 388 24.06 -8.70 10.86
C VAL A 388 25.09 -7.56 10.93
N GLN A 389 26.13 -7.69 11.74
CA GLN A 389 27.19 -6.69 11.88
C GLN A 389 28.05 -6.56 10.60
N LYS A 390 28.15 -7.61 9.79
CA LYS A 390 28.80 -7.60 8.47
C LYS A 390 27.97 -6.86 7.42
N GLU A 391 26.63 -6.96 7.49
CA GLU A 391 25.72 -6.20 6.64
C GLU A 391 25.70 -4.71 7.04
N ASP A 392 25.58 -4.41 8.35
CA ASP A 392 25.63 -3.03 8.86
C ASP A 392 26.97 -2.34 8.51
N ARG A 393 28.11 -3.06 8.56
CA ARG A 393 29.42 -2.55 8.09
C ARG A 393 29.43 -2.23 6.59
N ARG A 394 28.74 -3.01 5.75
CA ARG A 394 28.60 -2.72 4.31
C ARG A 394 27.73 -1.48 4.07
N GLN A 395 26.60 -1.36 4.76
CA GLN A 395 25.72 -0.20 4.69
C GLN A 395 26.45 1.08 5.13
N ALA A 396 27.15 1.03 6.27
CA ALA A 396 27.92 2.16 6.80
C ALA A 396 29.08 2.57 5.87
N ALA A 397 29.75 1.63 5.20
CA ALA A 397 30.81 1.94 4.23
C ALA A 397 30.29 2.65 2.97
N LEU A 398 29.03 2.41 2.58
CA LEU A 398 28.37 3.14 1.49
C LEU A 398 28.02 4.56 1.91
N SER A 399 27.32 4.73 3.05
CA SER A 399 26.95 6.06 3.55
C SER A 399 28.16 6.91 3.98
N ALA A 400 29.26 6.32 4.43
CA ALA A 400 30.51 7.05 4.69
C ALA A 400 31.18 7.56 3.41
N ARG A 401 31.02 6.84 2.28
CA ARG A 401 31.47 7.30 0.95
C ARG A 401 30.66 8.52 0.50
N GLU A 402 29.34 8.47 0.66
CA GLU A 402 28.44 9.58 0.31
C GLU A 402 28.66 10.81 1.23
N GLY A 403 28.84 10.59 2.53
CA GLY A 403 29.15 11.64 3.51
C GLY A 403 30.49 12.35 3.24
N LEU A 404 31.51 11.61 2.80
CA LEU A 404 32.80 12.21 2.39
C LEU A 404 32.68 13.05 1.10
N GLU A 405 31.80 12.70 0.17
CA GLU A 405 31.52 13.53 -1.01
C GLU A 405 30.78 14.83 -0.63
N GLN A 406 29.84 14.77 0.32
CA GLN A 406 29.12 15.94 0.83
C GLN A 406 30.01 16.86 1.69
N HIS A 407 30.90 16.32 2.54
CA HIS A 407 31.87 17.15 3.26
C HIS A 407 32.90 17.82 2.32
N ARG A 408 33.16 17.22 1.15
CA ARG A 408 34.06 17.76 0.12
C ARG A 408 33.42 18.83 -0.77
N THR A 409 32.09 18.93 -0.81
CA THR A 409 31.38 20.08 -1.40
C THR A 409 31.24 21.23 -0.40
N VAL A 410 30.97 20.96 0.88
CA VAL A 410 30.87 22.02 1.92
C VAL A 410 32.22 22.73 2.17
N ARG A 411 33.36 22.01 2.16
CA ARG A 411 34.69 22.65 2.30
C ARG A 411 35.12 23.53 1.10
N LYS A 412 34.36 23.59 0.00
CA LYS A 412 34.74 24.32 -1.23
C LYS A 412 34.27 25.78 -1.32
N THR A 413 33.55 26.29 -0.33
CA THR A 413 33.12 27.71 -0.29
C THR A 413 34.01 28.62 0.58
N GLY A 414 35.05 28.07 1.21
CA GLY A 414 35.92 28.80 2.16
C GLY A 414 37.32 29.16 1.64
N LYS A 415 37.45 30.34 1.03
CA LYS A 415 38.69 31.14 0.82
C LYS A 415 39.79 30.59 -0.12
N SER A 416 40.70 31.51 -0.48
CA SER A 416 41.53 31.51 -1.71
C SER A 416 43.02 31.14 -1.52
N ARG A 417 43.67 30.85 -2.66
CA ARG A 417 45.07 30.44 -2.97
C ARG A 417 46.21 31.35 -2.42
N PRO A 418 47.52 30.97 -2.48
CA PRO A 418 48.25 30.05 -3.41
C PRO A 418 48.82 28.77 -2.72
N SER A 419 49.77 27.94 -3.20
CA SER A 419 50.71 27.98 -4.36
C SER A 419 50.92 26.60 -5.06
N ALA A 420 52.16 26.06 -5.15
CA ALA A 420 52.68 24.87 -5.86
C ALA A 420 54.04 24.43 -5.22
N PRO A 421 54.71 23.27 -5.52
CA PRO A 421 54.58 22.41 -6.71
C PRO A 421 54.69 20.86 -6.52
N SER A 422 54.27 20.09 -7.54
CA SER A 422 55.05 19.00 -8.21
C SER A 422 54.16 18.17 -9.15
N LYS A 423 54.78 17.57 -10.18
CA LYS A 423 54.18 16.64 -11.18
C LYS A 423 54.45 15.20 -10.66
N SER A 424 53.76 14.12 -11.02
CA SER A 424 53.17 13.77 -12.32
C SER A 424 52.27 12.50 -12.28
N TYR A 425 51.58 12.22 -13.40
CA TYR A 425 51.01 10.93 -13.86
C TYR A 425 50.12 10.04 -12.94
N SER A 426 48.80 10.12 -13.18
CA SER A 426 47.94 8.93 -13.45
C SER A 426 46.52 9.34 -13.92
N SER A 427 46.42 10.15 -14.98
CA SER A 427 45.14 10.53 -15.59
C SER A 427 44.79 9.65 -16.80
N SER A 428 43.75 8.81 -16.70
CA SER A 428 43.18 8.10 -17.85
C SER A 428 41.69 7.75 -17.68
N LEU A 429 41.33 7.00 -16.62
CA LEU A 429 39.96 6.44 -16.51
C LEU A 429 38.86 7.47 -16.14
N ALA A 430 39.14 8.43 -15.26
CA ALA A 430 38.13 9.41 -14.80
C ALA A 430 37.74 10.46 -15.86
N GLN A 431 38.61 10.75 -16.83
CA GLN A 431 38.27 11.61 -17.96
C GLN A 431 37.36 10.89 -18.96
N ASN A 432 37.57 9.59 -19.20
CA ASN A 432 36.76 8.80 -20.11
C ASN A 432 35.29 8.69 -19.64
N PHE A 433 35.03 8.42 -18.36
CA PHE A 433 33.66 8.34 -17.83
C PHE A 433 32.88 9.65 -17.96
N ARG A 434 33.47 10.79 -17.56
CA ARG A 434 32.82 12.11 -17.70
C ARG A 434 32.62 12.51 -19.17
N TYR A 435 33.52 12.12 -20.06
CA TYR A 435 33.37 12.35 -21.49
C TYR A 435 32.24 11.50 -22.09
N LEU A 436 32.05 10.26 -21.62
CA LEU A 436 30.95 9.38 -22.00
C LEU A 436 29.59 9.89 -21.50
N GLU A 437 29.45 10.23 -20.21
CA GLU A 437 28.19 10.75 -19.66
C GLU A 437 27.77 12.07 -20.31
N LEU A 438 28.68 13.05 -20.43
CA LEU A 438 28.38 14.31 -21.10
C LEU A 438 28.04 14.13 -22.58
N ASN A 439 28.65 13.15 -23.27
CA ASN A 439 28.26 12.83 -24.65
C ASN A 439 26.93 12.08 -24.72
N LEU A 440 26.58 11.23 -23.75
CA LEU A 440 25.30 10.55 -23.70
C LEU A 440 24.17 11.56 -23.46
N ILE A 441 24.33 12.46 -22.49
CA ILE A 441 23.41 13.57 -22.22
C ILE A 441 23.29 14.48 -23.45
N ARG A 442 24.41 14.87 -24.10
CA ARG A 442 24.40 15.64 -25.35
C ARG A 442 23.83 14.88 -26.56
N LYS A 443 23.84 13.54 -26.57
CA LYS A 443 23.16 12.71 -27.57
C LYS A 443 21.65 12.72 -27.30
N CYS A 444 21.22 12.50 -26.06
CA CYS A 444 19.81 12.53 -25.66
C CYS A 444 19.18 13.91 -25.91
N MET A 445 19.83 15.00 -25.52
CA MET A 445 19.38 16.39 -25.80
C MET A 445 19.26 16.66 -27.32
N ARG A 446 20.22 16.18 -28.12
CA ARG A 446 20.13 16.29 -29.59
C ARG A 446 19.03 15.39 -30.20
N ARG A 447 18.71 14.26 -29.57
CA ARG A 447 17.62 13.35 -29.99
C ARG A 447 16.25 13.95 -29.66
N LEU A 448 16.08 14.49 -28.44
CA LEU A 448 14.91 15.25 -28.01
C LEU A 448 14.64 16.44 -28.95
N LYS A 449 15.65 17.29 -29.20
CA LYS A 449 15.50 18.44 -30.12
C LYS A 449 15.15 18.02 -31.55
N ARG A 450 15.71 16.91 -32.06
CA ARG A 450 15.31 16.34 -33.36
C ARG A 450 13.87 15.83 -33.39
N ILE A 451 13.38 15.22 -32.31
CA ILE A 451 11.99 14.79 -32.16
C ILE A 451 11.07 16.01 -32.13
N GLU A 452 11.42 17.05 -31.38
CA GLU A 452 10.68 18.31 -31.31
C GLU A 452 10.61 19.01 -32.67
N ASP A 453 11.72 19.08 -33.42
CA ASP A 453 11.74 19.59 -34.80
C ASP A 453 10.96 18.69 -35.78
N LEU A 454 10.88 17.38 -35.54
CA LEU A 454 10.05 16.45 -36.31
C LEU A 454 8.56 16.70 -36.05
N VAL A 455 8.14 16.81 -34.79
CA VAL A 455 6.77 17.16 -34.38
C VAL A 455 6.38 18.52 -34.98
N ARG A 456 7.26 19.52 -34.89
CA ARG A 456 7.03 20.86 -35.44
C ARG A 456 6.94 20.86 -36.98
N ARG A 457 7.71 20.02 -37.67
CA ARG A 457 7.61 19.83 -39.14
C ARG A 457 6.38 19.02 -39.56
N CYS A 458 5.99 18.00 -38.79
CA CYS A 458 4.74 17.27 -39.01
C CYS A 458 3.52 18.15 -38.82
N SER A 459 3.49 18.98 -37.76
CA SER A 459 2.45 20.00 -37.54
C SER A 459 2.37 20.99 -38.72
N LYS A 460 3.50 21.54 -39.18
CA LYS A 460 3.54 22.42 -40.36
C LYS A 460 3.10 21.72 -41.66
N LYS A 461 3.46 20.43 -41.87
CA LYS A 461 2.99 19.62 -43.02
C LYS A 461 1.50 19.31 -42.93
N TRP A 462 0.97 19.08 -41.73
CA TRP A 462 -0.46 18.85 -41.48
C TRP A 462 -1.27 20.10 -41.82
N ASN A 463 -0.89 21.26 -41.28
CA ASN A 463 -1.52 22.56 -41.59
C ASN A 463 -1.46 22.93 -43.08
N LYS A 464 -0.35 22.65 -43.79
CA LYS A 464 -0.30 22.83 -45.25
C LYS A 464 -1.22 21.85 -46.00
N ARG A 465 -1.35 20.60 -45.54
CA ARG A 465 -2.26 19.61 -46.16
C ARG A 465 -3.74 19.92 -45.90
N THR A 466 -4.11 20.47 -44.74
CA THR A 466 -5.47 20.97 -44.50
C THR A 466 -5.78 22.20 -45.35
N LEU A 467 -4.89 23.20 -45.45
CA LEU A 467 -5.09 24.34 -46.37
C LEU A 467 -5.22 23.90 -47.85
N CYS A 468 -4.39 22.98 -48.33
CA CYS A 468 -4.50 22.48 -49.70
C CYS A 468 -5.79 21.66 -49.95
N ARG A 469 -6.31 20.93 -48.94
CA ARG A 469 -7.61 20.25 -49.03
C ARG A 469 -8.79 21.23 -49.00
N ALA A 470 -8.69 22.31 -48.23
CA ALA A 470 -9.68 23.40 -48.23
C ALA A 470 -9.68 24.19 -49.55
N ARG A 471 -8.53 24.33 -50.23
CA ARG A 471 -8.46 24.97 -51.57
C ARG A 471 -8.94 24.08 -52.72
N LYS A 472 -8.85 22.74 -52.59
CA LYS A 472 -9.32 21.78 -53.62
C LYS A 472 -10.80 21.40 -53.49
N ARG A 473 -11.43 21.64 -52.34
CA ARG A 473 -12.89 21.54 -52.15
C ARG A 473 -13.43 22.95 -52.12
N GLY A 474 -13.89 23.47 -53.25
CA GLY A 474 -14.35 24.85 -53.37
C GLY A 474 -15.45 25.17 -52.36
N MET A 475 -15.08 25.80 -51.24
CA MET A 475 -16.00 26.31 -50.24
C MET A 475 -15.83 27.82 -50.10
N PRO A 476 -16.92 28.57 -49.84
CA PRO A 476 -16.91 30.01 -50.00
C PRO A 476 -16.08 30.72 -48.93
N LYS A 477 -15.54 31.89 -49.27
CA LYS A 477 -15.09 32.85 -48.27
C LYS A 477 -16.32 33.41 -47.55
N SER A 478 -16.57 33.01 -46.31
CA SER A 478 -17.50 33.74 -45.44
C SER A 478 -16.81 35.01 -44.93
N ASN A 479 -17.28 36.17 -45.40
CA ASN A 479 -16.88 37.47 -44.85
C ASN A 479 -17.53 37.70 -43.49
N THR A 480 -16.77 38.27 -42.56
CA THR A 480 -17.23 38.96 -41.35
C THR A 480 -16.05 39.88 -40.99
N VAL A 481 -16.01 41.16 -41.39
CA VAL A 481 -16.88 42.31 -41.06
C VAL A 481 -16.81 42.64 -39.56
N ALA A 482 -16.21 43.80 -39.28
CA ALA A 482 -16.08 44.51 -38.00
C ALA A 482 -15.48 43.72 -36.82
#